data_AF-A0A6N9SKS8-F1
#
_entry.id   AF-A0A6N9SKS8-F1
#
_cell.length_a   1.000
_cell.length_b   1.000
_cell.length_c   1.000
_cell.angle_alpha   90.00
_cell.angle_beta   90.00
_cell.angle_gamma   90.00
#
_symmetry.space_group_name_H-M   'P 1'
#
loop_
_entity.id
_entity.type
_entity.pdbx_description
1 polymer ?
#
loop_
_entity_poly.entity_id
_entity_poly.type
_entity_poly.pdbx_seq_one_letter_code
_entity_poly.pdbx_strand_id
1 'polypeptide(L)' 'MYTASGSKAYAQIGVESAVMSASQQQLVTMLFDGVLSALVRARLFMQDNNQQGKGVSLSKA' A
#
# COMPACT_ATOMS: atom_id res chain seq x y z
N MET A 1 -15.30 -0.48 -21.47
CA MET A 1 -14.92 0.29 -20.26
C MET A 1 -14.91 -0.63 -19.02
N TYR A 2 -14.17 -1.74 -19.04
CA TYR A 2 -14.25 -2.81 -18.02
C TYR A 2 -12.93 -3.57 -17.85
N THR A 3 -11.87 -2.93 -17.35
CA THR A 3 -10.60 -3.64 -17.06
C THR A 3 -9.90 -3.19 -15.77
N ALA A 4 -10.37 -2.12 -15.12
CA ALA A 4 -9.75 -1.59 -13.90
C ALA A 4 -10.35 -2.13 -12.58
N SER A 5 -11.49 -2.82 -12.60
CA SER A 5 -12.13 -3.32 -11.36
C SER A 5 -11.58 -4.66 -10.86
N GLY A 6 -11.09 -5.54 -11.74
CA GLY A 6 -10.61 -6.87 -11.34
C GLY A 6 -9.33 -6.83 -10.51
N SER A 7 -8.36 -5.99 -10.90
CA SER A 7 -7.05 -5.90 -10.22
C SER A 7 -7.15 -5.33 -8.80
N LYS A 8 -8.06 -4.37 -8.56
CA LYS A 8 -8.35 -3.87 -7.20
C LYS A 8 -8.96 -4.95 -6.32
N ALA A 9 -9.86 -5.77 -6.85
CA ALA A 9 -10.49 -6.86 -6.10
C ALA A 9 -9.45 -7.93 -5.68
N TYR A 10 -8.52 -8.32 -6.56
CA TYR A 10 -7.45 -9.24 -6.20
C TYR A 10 -6.48 -8.68 -5.15
N ALA A 11 -6.14 -7.39 -5.25
CA ALA A 11 -5.29 -6.74 -4.25
C ALA A 11 -5.97 -6.68 -2.86
N GLN A 12 -7.28 -6.44 -2.82
CA GLN A 12 -8.04 -6.37 -1.57
C GLN A 12 -8.23 -7.76 -0.93
N ILE A 13 -8.65 -8.76 -1.71
CA ILE A 13 -8.88 -10.13 -1.21
C ILE A 13 -7.58 -10.78 -0.72
N GLY A 14 -6.46 -10.52 -1.41
CA GLY A 14 -5.14 -11.03 -1.00
C GLY A 14 -4.69 -10.48 0.35
N VAL A 15 -4.90 -9.17 0.59
CA VAL A 15 -4.54 -8.52 1.86
C VAL A 15 -5.49 -8.95 2.98
N GLU A 16 -6.80 -8.98 2.74
CA GLU A 16 -7.78 -9.40 3.75
C GLU A 16 -7.56 -10.87 4.17
N SER A 17 -7.31 -11.78 3.20
CA SER A 17 -7.04 -13.19 3.49
C SER A 17 -5.73 -13.38 4.26
N ALA A 18 -4.68 -12.64 3.87
CA ALA A 18 -3.38 -12.71 4.56
C ALA A 18 -3.47 -12.22 6.01
N VAL A 19 -4.22 -11.14 6.26
CA VAL A 19 -4.43 -10.61 7.62
C VAL A 19 -5.23 -11.58 8.49
N MET A 20 -6.24 -12.25 7.94
CA MET A 20 -7.07 -13.21 8.69
C MET A 20 -6.30 -14.47 9.15
N SER A 21 -5.27 -14.88 8.40
CA SER A 21 -4.46 -16.06 8.73
C SER A 21 -3.08 -15.74 9.32
N ALA A 22 -2.69 -14.47 9.37
CA ALA A 22 -1.35 -14.07 9.79
C ALA A 22 -1.16 -14.21 11.30
N SER A 23 0.01 -14.73 11.68
CA SER A 23 0.47 -14.69 13.07
C SER A 23 0.82 -13.26 13.49
N GLN A 24 0.92 -12.99 14.78
CA GLN A 24 1.23 -11.64 15.30
C GLN A 24 2.56 -11.07 14.75
N GLN A 25 3.56 -11.93 14.51
CA GLN A 25 4.83 -11.51 13.88
C GLN A 25 4.65 -11.17 12.39
N GLN A 26 3.79 -11.90 11.68
CA GLN A 26 3.49 -11.65 10.27
C GLN A 26 2.66 -10.37 10.07
N LEU A 27 1.72 -10.08 10.98
CA LEU A 27 0.98 -8.81 10.98
C LEU A 27 1.91 -7.61 11.13
N VAL A 28 2.89 -7.69 12.04
CA VAL A 28 3.89 -6.64 12.24
C VAL A 28 4.76 -6.47 10.98
N THR A 29 5.16 -7.58 10.34
CA THR A 29 5.93 -7.53 9.08
C THR A 29 5.12 -6.89 7.96
N MET A 30 3.85 -7.25 7.80
CA MET A 30 2.96 -6.62 6.80
C MET A 30 2.74 -5.12 7.05
N LEU A 31 2.73 -4.67 8.30
CA LEU A 31 2.70 -3.25 8.63
C LEU A 31 3.96 -2.54 8.10
N PHE A 32 5.15 -3.10 8.36
CA PHE A 32 6.40 -2.54 7.88
C PHE A 32 6.50 -2.53 6.35
N ASP A 33 6.02 -3.59 5.68
CA ASP A 33 5.97 -3.65 4.21
C ASP A 33 5.04 -2.57 3.63
N GLY A 34 3.91 -2.32 4.30
CA GLY A 34 2.98 -1.24 3.95
C GLY A 34 3.61 0.15 4.08
N VAL A 35 4.30 0.41 5.20
CA VAL A 35 5.02 1.67 5.46
C VAL A 35 6.15 1.88 4.46
N LEU A 36 6.98 0.86 4.21
CA LEU A 36 8.08 0.95 3.25
C LEU A 36 7.55 1.29 1.83
N SER A 37 6.45 0.63 1.43
CA SER A 37 5.79 0.90 0.15
C SER A 37 5.25 2.34 0.06
N ALA A 38 4.69 2.86 1.15
CA ALA A 38 4.21 4.24 1.23
C ALA A 38 5.35 5.27 1.13
N LEU A 39 6.49 5.02 1.80
CA LEU A 39 7.68 5.87 1.73
C LEU A 39 8.33 5.88 0.34
N VAL A 40 8.42 4.73 -0.32
CA VAL A 40 8.92 4.64 -1.70
C VAL A 40 8.03 5.46 -2.65
N ARG A 41 6.70 5.37 -2.50
CA ARG A 41 5.77 6.20 -3.28
C ARG A 41 5.92 7.69 -2.99
N ALA A 42 6.08 8.07 -1.72
CA ALA A 42 6.35 9.45 -1.34
C ALA A 42 7.62 9.98 -2.02
N ARG A 43 8.70 9.18 -2.07
CA ARG A 43 9.94 9.52 -2.76
C ARG A 43 9.75 9.71 -4.27
N LEU A 44 8.98 8.84 -4.93
CA LEU A 44 8.65 8.99 -6.35
C LEU A 44 7.86 10.27 -6.60
N PHE A 45 6.87 10.58 -5.76
CA PHE A 45 6.12 11.84 -5.87
C PHE A 45 6.97 13.08 -5.58
N MET A 46 7.99 12.98 -4.73
CA MET A 46 8.96 14.06 -4.54
C MET A 46 9.80 14.31 -5.79
N GLN A 47 10.20 13.27 -6.52
CA GLN A 47 10.93 13.40 -7.79
C GLN A 47 10.06 14.00 -8.89
N ASP A 48 8.76 13.69 -8.88
CA ASP A 48 7.76 14.18 -9.83
C ASP A 48 7.23 15.59 -9.49
N ASN A 49 7.80 16.27 -8.47
CA ASN A 49 7.30 17.55 -7.93
C ASN A 49 5.81 17.53 -7.49
N ASN A 50 5.25 16.34 -7.28
CA ASN A 50 3.85 16.14 -6.91
C ASN A 50 3.69 16.19 -5.37
N GLN A 51 3.51 17.41 -4.84
CA GLN A 51 3.36 17.62 -3.40
C GLN A 51 2.11 16.97 -2.80
N GLN A 52 1.01 16.89 -3.56
CA GLN A 52 -0.24 16.24 -3.15
C GLN A 52 -0.05 14.72 -3.00
N GLY A 53 0.52 14.06 -4.01
CA GLY A 53 0.83 12.63 -3.99
C GLY A 53 1.82 12.26 -2.88
N LYS A 54 2.82 13.12 -2.65
CA LYS A 54 3.74 13.01 -1.51
C LYS A 54 2.98 13.03 -0.18
N GLY A 55 2.11 14.03 0.02
CA GLY A 55 1.33 14.18 1.26
C GLY A 55 0.48 12.96 1.57
N VAL A 56 -0.30 12.48 0.59
CA VAL A 56 -1.14 11.29 0.73
C VAL A 56 -0.33 10.04 1.05
N SER A 57 0.86 9.89 0.44
CA SER A 57 1.71 8.73 0.69
C SER A 57 2.38 8.78 2.05
N LEU A 58 2.82 9.96 2.51
CA LEU A 58 3.35 10.15 3.86
C LEU A 58 2.30 9.96 4.95
N SER A 59 1.04 10.38 4.73
CA SER A 59 -0.04 10.16 5.69
C SER A 59 -0.48 8.70 5.82
N LYS A 60 -0.04 7.82 4.90
CA LYS A 60 -0.29 6.38 4.92
C LYS A 60 0.89 5.56 5.47
N ALA A 61 2.05 6.19 5.61
CA ALA A 61 3.22 5.64 6.30
C ALA A 61 3.04 5.83 7.81
#